data_AF-A0AAX4FJU9-F1
#
_entry.id   AF-A0AAX4FJU9-F1
#
_cell.length_a   1.000
_cell.length_b   1.000
_cell.length_c   1.000
_cell.angle_alpha   90.00
_cell.angle_beta   90.00
_cell.angle_gamma   90.00
#
_symmetry.space_group_name_H-M   'P 1'
#
loop_
_entity.id
_entity.type
_entity.pdbx_description
1 polymer ?
#
loop_
_entity_poly.entity_id
_entity_poly.type
_entity_poly.pdbx_seq_one_letter_code
_entity_poly.pdbx_strand_id
1 'polypeptide(L)'
;MKKRFSEEQIIGFLREAEAGIAIKDLCRRHGFSEASYYLWRSKFGGMSVPDAKRLKDLEAENARLKKLLADAVENDLIKDALRKKLVSAPARRALVREWIGRGASERRALAAIGMSASALRYCPRQDRNGELRERILALAHRHRRYGVGMIYLKLRQEGRLVNYKRVERLYREQQLQVRHRKRKKVPVGERQPLLRPAQANQVWSMDFVFDRSANGRVIKCLVIVDDATHEAVAIEVERAISGHGVARVLDRLAHSRGLPQVIRTDNGKEFCGKAMVAWAHDRGVQLRLIQPGKPNQNAYVESFNGRLRDECLNEHWFPTLLHARTEIERWRREYNEERPKKAIGGMTPSAYAQHLANTDIINPGL
;
A
#
# COMPACT_ATOMS: atom_id res chain seq x y z
N MET A 1 -25.37 5.54 -58.26
CA MET A 1 -26.07 5.79 -59.53
C MET A 1 -25.26 6.79 -60.34
N LYS A 2 -24.75 6.43 -61.53
CA LYS A 2 -24.10 7.40 -62.42
C LYS A 2 -25.19 8.28 -63.05
N LYS A 3 -25.09 9.60 -62.89
CA LYS A 3 -26.00 10.54 -63.58
C LYS A 3 -25.80 10.40 -65.09
N ARG A 4 -26.89 10.35 -65.87
CA ARG A 4 -26.88 10.15 -67.34
C ARG A 4 -26.33 11.36 -68.11
N PHE A 5 -26.48 12.57 -67.56
CA PHE A 5 -25.98 13.81 -68.14
C PHE A 5 -25.12 14.55 -67.10
N SER A 6 -24.06 15.20 -67.57
CA SER A 6 -23.23 16.08 -66.73
C SER A 6 -23.95 17.41 -66.47
N GLU A 7 -23.54 18.12 -65.42
CA GLU A 7 -24.15 19.41 -65.07
C GLU A 7 -23.87 20.46 -66.15
N GLU A 8 -22.72 20.36 -66.83
CA GLU A 8 -22.36 21.19 -67.98
C GLU A 8 -23.26 20.92 -69.20
N GLN A 9 -23.57 19.65 -69.47
CA GLN A 9 -24.49 19.26 -70.55
C GLN A 9 -25.91 19.78 -70.28
N ILE A 10 -26.37 19.66 -69.03
CA ILE A 10 -27.68 20.15 -68.60
C ILE A 10 -27.79 21.67 -68.80
N ILE A 11 -26.78 22.44 -68.41
CA ILE A 11 -26.76 23.90 -68.61
C ILE A 11 -26.70 24.26 -70.11
N GLY A 12 -25.99 23.46 -70.92
CA GLY A 12 -25.99 23.59 -72.37
C GLY A 12 -27.40 23.45 -72.96
N PHE A 13 -28.16 22.42 -72.55
CA PHE A 13 -29.55 22.22 -72.99
C PHE A 13 -30.48 23.35 -72.56
N LEU A 14 -30.28 23.93 -71.37
CA LEU A 14 -31.05 25.08 -70.90
C LEU A 14 -30.79 26.33 -71.74
N ARG A 15 -29.54 26.57 -72.14
CA ARG A 15 -29.17 27.69 -73.02
C ARG A 15 -29.71 27.55 -74.44
N GLU A 16 -29.70 26.34 -74.99
CA GLU A 16 -30.29 26.07 -76.31
C GLU A 16 -31.79 26.38 -76.33
N ALA A 17 -32.50 26.10 -75.23
CA ALA A 17 -33.91 26.49 -75.08
C ALA A 17 -34.08 28.01 -74.91
N GLU A 18 -33.20 28.67 -74.15
CA GLU A 18 -33.19 30.15 -74.00
C GLU A 18 -32.87 30.86 -75.32
N ALA A 19 -32.12 30.22 -76.22
CA ALA A 19 -31.81 30.69 -77.57
C ALA A 19 -32.97 30.49 -78.59
N GLY A 20 -34.12 29.95 -78.14
CA GLY A 20 -35.34 29.88 -78.94
C GLY A 20 -35.69 28.51 -79.52
N ILE A 21 -34.96 27.44 -79.19
CA ILE A 21 -35.31 26.08 -79.62
C ILE A 21 -36.50 25.55 -78.79
N ALA A 22 -37.51 24.97 -79.46
CA ALA A 22 -38.66 24.39 -78.78
C ALA A 22 -38.26 23.23 -77.86
N ILE A 23 -38.74 23.25 -76.61
CA ILE A 23 -38.38 22.27 -75.56
C ILE A 23 -38.65 20.83 -76.01
N LYS A 24 -39.75 20.60 -76.75
CA LYS A 24 -40.10 19.29 -77.33
C LYS A 24 -39.04 18.73 -78.27
N ASP A 25 -38.42 19.57 -79.07
CA ASP A 25 -37.40 19.17 -80.04
C ASP A 25 -36.06 18.89 -79.35
N LEU A 26 -35.72 19.68 -78.32
CA LEU A 26 -34.58 19.44 -77.44
C LEU A 26 -34.68 18.10 -76.70
N CYS A 27 -35.85 17.79 -76.15
CA CYS A 27 -36.15 16.53 -75.49
C CYS A 27 -35.97 15.32 -76.43
N ARG A 28 -36.42 15.43 -77.68
CA ARG A 28 -36.25 14.40 -78.71
C ARG A 28 -34.78 14.25 -79.14
N ARG A 29 -34.09 15.36 -79.36
CA ARG A 29 -32.70 15.39 -79.86
C ARG A 29 -31.70 14.81 -78.87
N HIS A 30 -31.84 15.12 -77.58
CA HIS A 30 -30.87 14.74 -76.56
C HIS A 30 -31.36 13.60 -75.64
N GLY A 31 -32.61 13.15 -75.79
CA GLY A 31 -33.14 11.96 -75.13
C GLY A 31 -33.41 12.14 -73.63
N PHE A 32 -34.09 13.23 -73.26
CA PHE A 32 -34.59 13.49 -71.90
C PHE A 32 -36.05 13.96 -71.92
N SER A 33 -36.77 13.81 -70.81
CA SER A 33 -38.20 14.20 -70.72
C SER A 33 -38.38 15.69 -70.43
N GLU A 34 -39.52 16.28 -70.83
CA GLU A 34 -39.86 17.67 -70.49
C GLU A 34 -39.85 17.93 -68.98
N ALA A 35 -40.30 16.95 -68.18
CA ALA A 35 -40.25 17.03 -66.73
C ALA A 35 -38.80 17.16 -66.20
N SER A 36 -37.85 16.48 -66.83
CA SER A 36 -36.42 16.58 -66.47
C SER A 36 -35.88 17.97 -66.80
N TYR A 37 -36.29 18.54 -67.94
CA TYR A 37 -35.93 19.90 -68.35
C TYR A 37 -36.40 20.94 -67.33
N TYR A 38 -37.66 20.93 -66.92
CA TYR A 38 -38.16 21.91 -65.93
C TYR A 38 -37.52 21.76 -64.55
N LEU A 39 -37.22 20.51 -64.13
CA LEU A 39 -36.47 20.26 -62.90
C LEU A 39 -35.05 20.84 -62.98
N TRP A 40 -34.37 20.67 -64.12
CA TRP A 40 -33.07 21.26 -64.37
C TRP A 40 -33.12 22.78 -64.45
N ARG A 41 -34.14 23.35 -65.09
CA ARG A 41 -34.36 24.80 -65.16
C ARG A 41 -34.56 25.42 -63.78
N SER A 42 -35.29 24.74 -62.88
CA SER A 42 -35.44 25.21 -61.49
C SER A 42 -34.12 25.17 -60.70
N LYS A 43 -33.22 24.24 -61.03
CA LYS A 43 -31.97 24.01 -60.28
C LYS A 43 -30.77 24.77 -60.84
N PHE A 44 -30.71 24.94 -62.15
CA PHE A 44 -29.57 25.50 -62.90
C PHE A 44 -29.97 26.66 -63.81
N GLY A 45 -31.24 27.06 -63.85
CA GLY A 45 -31.70 28.21 -64.64
C GLY A 45 -31.04 29.50 -64.16
N GLY A 46 -30.55 30.32 -65.11
CA GLY A 46 -29.79 31.53 -64.82
C GLY A 46 -28.34 31.29 -64.36
N MET A 47 -27.88 30.04 -64.25
CA MET A 47 -26.51 29.70 -63.86
C MET A 47 -25.65 29.46 -65.10
N SER A 48 -24.48 30.08 -65.18
CA SER A 48 -23.52 29.78 -66.25
C SER A 48 -22.76 28.47 -65.96
N VAL A 49 -22.20 27.84 -67.00
CA VAL A 49 -21.33 26.65 -66.84
C VAL A 49 -20.17 26.93 -65.86
N PRO A 50 -19.49 28.11 -65.91
CA PRO A 50 -18.54 28.51 -64.87
C PRO A 50 -19.11 28.60 -63.45
N ASP A 51 -20.33 29.11 -63.27
CA ASP A 51 -20.95 29.26 -61.94
C ASP A 51 -21.29 27.91 -61.31
N ALA A 52 -21.79 26.96 -62.11
CA ALA A 52 -22.08 25.60 -61.65
C ALA A 52 -20.79 24.86 -61.25
N LYS A 53 -19.71 25.05 -62.01
CA LYS A 53 -18.39 24.51 -61.66
C LYS A 53 -17.89 25.11 -60.34
N ARG A 54 -17.98 26.44 -60.17
CA ARG A 54 -17.60 27.13 -58.94
C ARG A 54 -18.39 26.67 -57.72
N LEU A 55 -19.71 26.48 -57.85
CA LEU A 55 -20.56 25.99 -56.77
C LEU A 55 -20.14 24.59 -56.31
N LYS A 56 -19.90 23.69 -57.28
CA LYS A 56 -19.43 22.33 -57.00
C LYS A 56 -18.05 22.29 -56.33
N ASP A 57 -17.14 23.16 -56.77
CA ASP A 57 -15.82 23.30 -56.16
C ASP A 57 -15.94 23.82 -54.70
N LEU A 58 -16.80 24.82 -54.46
CA LEU A 58 -17.09 25.33 -53.11
C LEU A 58 -17.78 24.30 -52.20
N GLU A 59 -18.67 23.47 -52.73
CA GLU A 59 -19.30 22.38 -51.97
C GLU A 59 -18.27 21.30 -51.60
N ALA A 60 -17.38 20.94 -52.53
CA ALA A 60 -16.29 20.01 -52.28
C ALA A 60 -15.29 20.55 -51.24
N GLU A 61 -14.97 21.84 -51.33
CA GLU A 61 -14.12 22.53 -50.35
C GLU A 61 -14.80 22.61 -48.99
N ASN A 62 -16.09 22.96 -48.91
CA ASN A 62 -16.83 22.94 -47.66
C ASN A 62 -16.89 21.56 -47.03
N ALA A 63 -17.07 20.50 -47.82
CA ALA A 63 -17.02 19.13 -47.31
C ALA A 63 -15.63 18.78 -46.77
N ARG A 64 -14.56 19.20 -47.46
CA ARG A 64 -13.17 19.04 -47.01
C ARG A 64 -12.89 19.82 -45.73
N LEU A 65 -13.31 21.07 -45.65
CA LEU A 65 -13.14 21.94 -44.49
C LEU A 65 -13.88 21.41 -43.26
N LYS A 66 -15.12 20.92 -43.44
CA LYS A 66 -15.88 20.27 -42.35
C LYS A 66 -15.15 19.03 -41.83
N LYS A 67 -14.55 18.23 -42.72
CA LYS A 67 -13.74 17.07 -42.32
C LYS A 67 -12.48 17.51 -41.56
N LEU A 68 -11.73 18.48 -42.09
CA LEU A 68 -10.53 19.01 -41.44
C LEU A 68 -10.82 19.63 -40.08
N LEU A 69 -11.93 20.34 -39.92
CA LEU A 69 -12.34 20.90 -38.64
C LEU A 69 -12.66 19.80 -37.63
N ALA A 70 -13.34 18.72 -38.04
CA ALA A 70 -13.59 17.59 -37.17
C ALA A 70 -12.29 16.89 -36.74
N ASP A 71 -11.36 16.67 -37.68
CA ASP A 71 -10.05 16.08 -37.41
C ASP A 71 -9.20 17.01 -36.51
N ALA A 72 -9.29 18.33 -36.68
CA ALA A 72 -8.58 19.31 -35.87
C ALA A 72 -9.07 19.31 -34.41
N VAL A 73 -10.39 19.28 -34.19
CA VAL A 73 -10.98 19.17 -32.85
C VAL A 73 -10.54 17.86 -32.18
N GLU A 74 -10.51 16.74 -32.91
CA GLU A 74 -10.04 15.46 -32.38
C GLU A 74 -8.55 15.52 -31.99
N ASN A 75 -7.71 16.11 -32.84
CA ASN A 75 -6.29 16.29 -32.56
C ASN A 75 -6.04 17.17 -31.33
N ASP A 76 -6.83 18.22 -31.13
CA ASP A 76 -6.71 19.09 -29.95
C ASP A 76 -7.12 18.38 -28.66
N LEU A 77 -8.17 17.55 -28.70
CA LEU A 77 -8.55 16.70 -27.58
C LEU A 77 -7.44 15.68 -27.26
N ILE A 78 -6.90 15.00 -28.27
CA ILE A 78 -5.80 14.04 -28.08
C ILE A 78 -4.56 14.72 -27.49
N LYS A 79 -4.20 15.92 -27.96
CA LYS A 79 -3.09 16.71 -27.42
C LYS A 79 -3.33 17.10 -25.95
N ASP A 80 -4.53 17.52 -25.58
CA ASP A 80 -4.89 17.83 -24.19
C ASP A 80 -4.78 16.58 -23.29
N ALA A 81 -5.25 15.43 -23.75
CA ALA A 81 -5.14 14.17 -23.02
C ALA A 81 -3.69 13.70 -22.83
N LEU A 82 -2.86 13.81 -23.89
CA LEU A 82 -1.44 13.44 -23.84
C LEU A 82 -0.65 14.36 -22.89
N ARG A 83 -0.95 15.67 -22.85
CA ARG A 83 -0.35 16.61 -21.90
C ARG A 83 -0.65 16.24 -20.45
N LYS A 84 -1.86 15.78 -20.16
CA LYS A 84 -2.33 15.51 -18.79
C LYS A 84 -1.85 14.18 -18.18
N LYS A 85 -1.15 13.30 -18.94
CA LYS A 85 -0.62 11.98 -18.48
C LYS A 85 -1.59 11.22 -17.55
N LEU A 86 -2.81 10.97 -18.02
CA LEU A 86 -3.89 10.43 -17.20
C LEU A 86 -3.80 8.91 -17.00
N VAL A 87 -3.25 8.49 -15.86
CA VAL A 87 -3.07 7.07 -15.51
C VAL A 87 -4.29 6.49 -14.77
N SER A 88 -5.10 7.31 -14.09
CA SER A 88 -6.21 6.81 -13.24
C SER A 88 -7.59 6.94 -13.89
N ALA A 89 -8.44 5.92 -13.70
CA ALA A 89 -9.82 5.93 -14.19
C ALA A 89 -10.67 7.12 -13.68
N PRO A 90 -10.55 7.59 -12.42
CA PRO A 90 -11.24 8.80 -11.96
C PRO A 90 -10.81 10.06 -12.73
N ALA A 91 -9.51 10.22 -12.99
CA ALA A 91 -9.01 11.41 -13.69
C ALA A 91 -9.45 11.40 -15.16
N ARG A 92 -9.43 10.23 -15.81
CA ARG A 92 -9.98 10.06 -17.17
C ARG A 92 -11.48 10.37 -17.23
N ARG A 93 -12.27 9.93 -16.24
CA ARG A 93 -13.71 10.27 -16.15
C ARG A 93 -13.95 11.78 -16.08
N ALA A 94 -13.20 12.47 -15.23
CA ALA A 94 -13.33 13.92 -15.05
C ALA A 94 -13.05 14.65 -16.37
N LEU A 95 -12.00 14.25 -17.10
CA LEU A 95 -11.66 14.85 -18.39
C LEU A 95 -12.73 14.60 -19.45
N VAL A 96 -13.28 13.39 -19.54
CA VAL A 96 -14.38 13.10 -20.47
C VAL A 96 -15.59 13.99 -20.19
N ARG A 97 -15.94 14.20 -18.91
CA ARG A 97 -17.03 15.11 -18.51
C ARG A 97 -16.74 16.56 -18.88
N GLU A 98 -15.50 17.02 -18.66
CA GLU A 98 -15.04 18.36 -19.06
C GLU A 98 -15.17 18.56 -20.57
N TRP A 99 -14.75 17.58 -21.38
CA TRP A 99 -14.83 17.65 -22.84
C TRP A 99 -16.27 17.64 -23.36
N ILE A 100 -17.15 16.82 -22.76
CA ILE A 100 -18.58 16.85 -23.07
C ILE A 100 -19.16 18.23 -22.76
N GLY A 101 -18.80 18.83 -21.62
CA GLY A 101 -19.19 20.19 -21.26
C GLY A 101 -18.69 21.27 -22.23
N ARG A 102 -17.60 21.01 -22.96
CA ARG A 102 -17.05 21.89 -24.02
C ARG A 102 -17.63 21.60 -25.42
N GLY A 103 -18.65 20.74 -25.52
CA GLY A 103 -19.34 20.44 -26.77
C GLY A 103 -18.82 19.21 -27.54
N ALA A 104 -17.91 18.42 -26.97
CA ALA A 104 -17.53 17.13 -27.56
C ALA A 104 -18.65 16.11 -27.38
N SER A 105 -18.95 15.33 -28.43
CA SER A 105 -19.91 14.21 -28.27
C SER A 105 -19.31 13.12 -27.35
N GLU A 106 -20.13 12.50 -26.49
CA GLU A 106 -19.71 11.42 -25.58
C GLU A 106 -18.88 10.34 -26.28
N ARG A 107 -19.33 9.86 -27.45
CA ARG A 107 -18.64 8.82 -28.23
C ARG A 107 -17.21 9.23 -28.63
N ARG A 108 -17.01 10.48 -29.03
CA ARG A 108 -15.69 11.00 -29.45
C ARG A 108 -14.76 11.16 -28.24
N ALA A 109 -15.27 11.74 -27.15
CA ALA A 109 -14.50 11.90 -25.93
C ALA A 109 -14.06 10.54 -25.33
N LEU A 110 -14.93 9.54 -25.36
CA LEU A 110 -14.63 8.19 -24.90
C LEU A 110 -13.61 7.48 -25.78
N ALA A 111 -13.72 7.61 -27.11
CA ALA A 111 -12.77 7.04 -28.07
C ALA A 111 -11.37 7.65 -27.89
N ALA A 112 -11.27 8.97 -27.81
CA ALA A 112 -9.99 9.67 -27.63
C ALA A 112 -9.29 9.34 -26.29
N ILE A 113 -10.05 9.05 -25.22
CA ILE A 113 -9.51 8.67 -23.90
C ILE A 113 -9.30 7.15 -23.74
N GLY A 114 -9.90 6.33 -24.60
CA GLY A 114 -9.92 4.87 -24.45
C GLY A 114 -10.68 4.44 -23.19
N MET A 115 -11.89 4.97 -22.98
CA MET A 115 -12.75 4.65 -21.82
C MET A 115 -14.11 4.13 -22.29
N SER A 116 -14.69 3.17 -21.57
CA SER A 116 -16.06 2.71 -21.84
C SER A 116 -17.11 3.66 -21.27
N ALA A 117 -18.30 3.70 -21.88
CA ALA A 117 -19.43 4.47 -21.36
C ALA A 117 -19.85 4.02 -19.94
N SER A 118 -19.74 2.72 -19.64
CA SER A 118 -19.99 2.19 -18.29
C SER A 118 -19.01 2.75 -17.26
N ALA A 119 -17.73 2.88 -17.62
CA ALA A 119 -16.73 3.47 -16.75
C ALA A 119 -16.95 4.98 -16.52
N LEU A 120 -17.53 5.71 -17.49
CA LEU A 120 -17.94 7.11 -17.35
C LEU A 120 -19.10 7.29 -16.36
N ARG A 121 -20.09 6.40 -16.46
CA ARG A 121 -21.32 6.39 -15.65
C ARG A 121 -21.12 5.83 -14.26
N TYR A 122 -19.96 5.23 -13.98
CA TYR A 122 -19.63 4.71 -12.65
C TYR A 122 -19.64 5.83 -11.61
N CYS A 123 -20.54 5.71 -10.64
CA CYS A 123 -20.55 6.51 -9.42
C CYS A 123 -19.88 5.72 -8.29
N PRO A 124 -18.81 6.26 -7.67
CA PRO A 124 -18.20 5.64 -6.50
C PRO A 124 -19.24 5.46 -5.40
N ARG A 125 -19.20 4.30 -4.73
CA ARG A 125 -19.98 4.09 -3.51
C ARG A 125 -19.47 5.03 -2.40
N GLN A 126 -20.36 5.48 -1.53
CA GLN A 126 -20.02 6.29 -0.37
C GLN A 126 -18.93 5.61 0.47
N ASP A 127 -17.98 6.39 0.97
CA ASP A 127 -16.90 5.85 1.80
C ASP A 127 -17.43 5.42 3.17
N ARG A 128 -17.58 4.11 3.37
CA ARG A 128 -17.96 3.50 4.66
C ARG A 128 -16.73 3.21 5.54
N ASN A 129 -15.58 3.82 5.26
CA ASN A 129 -14.34 3.58 6.01
C ASN A 129 -14.09 4.58 7.15
N GLY A 130 -15.01 5.52 7.45
CA GLY A 130 -14.83 6.55 8.48
C GLY A 130 -14.36 5.98 9.82
N GLU A 131 -15.17 5.12 10.42
CA GLU A 131 -14.85 4.48 11.72
C GLU A 131 -13.53 3.69 11.69
N LEU A 132 -13.29 2.91 10.62
CA LEU A 132 -12.07 2.12 10.49
C LEU A 132 -10.82 3.01 10.34
N ARG A 133 -10.95 4.13 9.63
CA ARG A 133 -9.89 5.11 9.42
C ARG A 133 -9.53 5.80 10.73
N GLU A 134 -10.53 6.21 11.51
CA GLU A 134 -10.33 6.76 12.86
C GLU A 134 -9.66 5.75 13.79
N ARG A 135 -10.09 4.48 13.77
CA ARG A 135 -9.46 3.45 14.60
C ARG A 135 -8.02 3.17 14.20
N ILE A 136 -7.73 3.11 12.91
CA ILE A 136 -6.35 2.97 12.39
C ILE A 136 -5.48 4.15 12.88
N LEU A 137 -5.99 5.38 12.79
CA LEU A 137 -5.30 6.58 13.26
C LEU A 137 -5.03 6.52 14.77
N ALA A 138 -6.03 6.17 15.58
CA ALA A 138 -5.89 6.05 17.03
C ALA A 138 -4.81 5.01 17.40
N LEU A 139 -4.82 3.84 16.76
CA LEU A 139 -3.81 2.80 17.00
C LEU A 139 -2.40 3.24 16.55
N ALA A 140 -2.28 3.92 15.42
CA ALA A 140 -1.00 4.42 14.92
C ALA A 140 -0.43 5.54 15.80
N HIS A 141 -1.28 6.40 16.37
CA HIS A 141 -0.84 7.44 17.31
C HIS A 141 -0.43 6.86 18.65
N ARG A 142 -1.16 5.86 19.17
CA ARG A 142 -0.78 5.13 20.40
C ARG A 142 0.51 4.35 20.20
N HIS A 143 0.67 3.69 19.06
CA HIS A 143 1.83 2.85 18.75
C HIS A 143 2.59 3.39 17.54
N ARG A 144 3.37 4.46 17.75
CA ARG A 144 4.06 5.22 16.69
C ARG A 144 5.00 4.37 15.82
N ARG A 145 5.51 3.26 16.35
CA ARG A 145 6.44 2.34 15.67
C ARG A 145 5.75 1.14 15.02
N TYR A 146 4.44 1.02 15.14
CA TYR A 146 3.70 -0.09 14.55
C TYR A 146 3.43 0.21 13.07
N GLY A 147 4.04 -0.61 12.20
CA GLY A 147 3.68 -0.62 10.79
C GLY A 147 2.29 -1.24 10.55
N VAL A 148 1.83 -1.16 9.30
CA VAL A 148 0.53 -1.67 8.84
C VAL A 148 0.21 -3.10 9.31
N GLY A 149 1.20 -4.01 9.32
CA GLY A 149 1.01 -5.39 9.77
C GLY A 149 0.65 -5.51 11.24
N MET A 150 1.24 -4.68 12.10
CA MET A 150 0.93 -4.65 13.53
C MET A 150 -0.43 -4.01 13.79
N ILE A 151 -0.75 -2.92 13.09
CA ILE A 151 -2.08 -2.30 13.18
C ILE A 151 -3.17 -3.28 12.74
N TYR A 152 -2.94 -4.03 11.67
CA TYR A 152 -3.84 -5.09 11.24
C TYR A 152 -4.06 -6.15 12.31
N LEU A 153 -2.99 -6.62 12.97
CA LEU A 153 -3.11 -7.60 14.05
C LEU A 153 -3.85 -7.04 15.28
N LYS A 154 -3.60 -5.78 15.65
CA LYS A 154 -4.33 -5.10 16.72
C LYS A 154 -5.83 -4.99 16.43
N LEU A 155 -6.20 -4.63 15.19
CA LEU A 155 -7.61 -4.60 14.77
C LEU A 155 -8.26 -6.00 14.86
N ARG A 156 -7.53 -7.05 14.50
CA ARG A 156 -8.01 -8.44 14.64
C ARG A 156 -8.15 -8.86 16.10
N GLN A 157 -7.25 -8.44 16.97
CA GLN A 157 -7.31 -8.67 18.42
C GLN A 157 -8.53 -7.98 19.05
N GLU A 158 -8.94 -6.83 18.54
CA GLU A 158 -10.19 -6.15 18.90
C GLU A 158 -11.46 -6.83 18.35
N GLY A 159 -11.33 -7.98 17.68
CA GLY A 159 -12.46 -8.69 17.06
C GLY A 159 -12.90 -8.13 15.70
N ARG A 160 -12.21 -7.13 15.14
CA ARG A 160 -12.59 -6.55 13.85
C ARG A 160 -12.11 -7.44 12.70
N LEU A 161 -13.04 -8.09 12.01
CA LEU A 161 -12.76 -8.91 10.83
C LEU A 161 -12.49 -8.04 9.58
N VAL A 162 -11.30 -7.45 9.51
CA VAL A 162 -10.88 -6.59 8.38
C VAL A 162 -9.91 -7.32 7.45
N ASN A 163 -9.93 -6.97 6.16
CA ASN A 163 -8.95 -7.46 5.19
C ASN A 163 -7.66 -6.63 5.28
N TYR A 164 -6.50 -7.29 5.23
CA TYR A 164 -5.19 -6.63 5.27
C TYR A 164 -5.04 -5.54 4.18
N LYS A 165 -5.41 -5.83 2.92
CA LYS A 165 -5.30 -4.87 1.80
C LYS A 165 -6.14 -3.61 2.04
N ARG A 166 -7.28 -3.76 2.74
CA ARG A 166 -8.15 -2.63 3.11
C ARG A 166 -7.45 -1.75 4.15
N VAL A 167 -6.85 -2.35 5.18
CA VAL A 167 -6.09 -1.63 6.21
C VAL A 167 -4.87 -0.94 5.59
N GLU A 168 -4.11 -1.64 4.75
CA GLU A 168 -2.93 -1.10 4.06
C GLU A 168 -3.26 0.11 3.19
N ARG A 169 -4.35 0.04 2.42
CA ARG A 169 -4.81 1.16 1.60
C ARG A 169 -5.14 2.38 2.47
N LEU A 170 -5.94 2.21 3.53
CA LEU A 170 -6.35 3.30 4.41
C LEU A 170 -5.15 3.88 5.18
N TYR A 171 -4.26 3.03 5.66
CA TYR A 171 -3.02 3.42 6.33
C TYR A 171 -2.12 4.27 5.41
N ARG A 172 -2.04 3.90 4.13
CA ARG A 172 -1.27 4.65 3.13
C ARG A 172 -1.92 5.99 2.77
N GLU A 173 -3.24 6.00 2.62
CA GLU A 173 -4.01 7.24 2.39
C GLU A 173 -3.82 8.24 3.53
N GLN A 174 -3.65 7.75 4.77
CA GLN A 174 -3.36 8.56 5.96
C GLN A 174 -1.87 8.91 6.15
N GLN A 175 -1.00 8.51 5.22
CA GLN A 175 0.45 8.79 5.27
C GLN A 175 1.14 8.33 6.57
N LEU A 176 0.67 7.23 7.16
CA LEU A 176 1.16 6.72 8.45
C LEU A 176 2.45 5.89 8.33
N GLN A 177 3.14 5.90 7.19
CA GLN A 177 4.29 5.00 6.99
C GLN A 177 5.41 5.25 8.01
N VAL A 178 5.75 4.22 8.76
CA VAL A 178 6.87 4.26 9.71
C VAL A 178 8.16 4.40 8.91
N ARG A 179 8.92 5.45 9.18
CA ARG A 179 10.20 5.69 8.52
C ARG A 179 11.22 4.66 9.00
N HIS A 180 11.71 3.84 8.09
CA HIS A 180 12.80 2.91 8.40
C HIS A 180 14.15 3.64 8.35
N ARG A 181 14.95 3.47 9.41
CA ARG A 181 16.37 3.87 9.37
C ARG A 181 17.10 2.94 8.40
N LYS A 182 17.74 3.51 7.37
CA LYS A 182 18.55 2.73 6.42
C LYS A 182 19.69 2.06 7.19
N ARG A 183 19.70 0.73 7.23
CA ARG A 183 20.80 -0.07 7.81
C ARG A 183 21.79 -0.41 6.70
N LYS A 184 23.08 -0.48 7.04
CA LYS A 184 24.12 -1.01 6.14
C LYS A 184 23.74 -2.44 5.77
N LYS A 185 23.68 -2.75 4.46
CA LYS A 185 23.45 -4.11 4.00
C LYS A 185 24.69 -4.94 4.33
N VAL A 186 24.54 -5.90 5.24
CA VAL A 186 25.56 -6.91 5.53
C VAL A 186 25.21 -8.16 4.70
N PRO A 187 26.19 -8.82 4.07
CA PRO A 187 25.96 -10.08 3.36
C PRO A 187 25.19 -11.07 4.24
N VAL A 188 24.20 -11.73 3.67
CA VAL A 188 23.41 -12.74 4.39
C VAL A 188 24.26 -14.01 4.45
N GLY A 189 24.92 -14.23 5.59
CA GLY A 189 25.57 -15.51 5.88
C GLY A 189 24.56 -16.64 6.03
N GLU A 190 25.05 -17.88 5.98
CA GLU A 190 24.24 -19.08 6.18
C GLU A 190 23.58 -19.05 7.57
N ARG A 191 22.25 -19.10 7.62
CA ARG A 191 21.47 -19.00 8.86
C ARG A 191 21.00 -20.39 9.27
N GLN A 192 21.58 -20.95 10.31
CA GLN A 192 21.00 -22.12 10.97
C GLN A 192 19.83 -21.67 11.86
N PRO A 193 18.60 -22.16 11.64
CA PRO A 193 17.48 -21.83 12.49
C PRO A 193 17.67 -22.44 13.88
N LEU A 194 17.50 -21.63 14.92
CA LEU A 194 17.44 -22.14 16.29
C LEU A 194 16.15 -22.93 16.46
N LEU A 195 16.27 -24.18 16.91
CA LEU A 195 15.10 -24.96 17.35
C LEU A 195 14.44 -24.24 18.52
N ARG A 196 13.14 -23.97 18.38
CA ARG A 196 12.35 -23.36 19.44
C ARG A 196 12.09 -24.40 20.52
N PRO A 197 12.30 -24.10 21.81
CA PRO A 197 11.92 -25.01 22.88
C PRO A 197 10.40 -25.22 22.89
N ALA A 198 9.97 -26.41 23.34
CA ALA A 198 8.56 -26.81 23.30
C ALA A 198 7.77 -26.25 24.49
N GLN A 199 8.42 -26.13 25.64
CA GLN A 199 7.78 -25.77 26.91
C GLN A 199 8.30 -24.45 27.47
N ALA A 200 7.42 -23.75 28.19
CA ALA A 200 7.79 -22.56 28.95
C ALA A 200 8.92 -22.90 29.95
N ASN A 201 9.79 -21.93 30.21
CA ASN A 201 10.95 -22.09 31.10
C ASN A 201 11.95 -23.20 30.70
N GLN A 202 11.90 -23.75 29.49
CA GLN A 202 12.95 -24.70 29.09
C GLN A 202 14.28 -23.98 28.83
N VAL A 203 14.24 -22.86 28.09
CA VAL A 203 15.42 -22.05 27.79
C VAL A 203 15.10 -20.58 27.97
N TRP A 204 15.89 -19.88 28.77
CA TRP A 204 15.89 -18.43 28.84
C TRP A 204 17.09 -17.86 28.13
N SER A 205 16.87 -16.84 27.29
CA SER A 205 17.92 -16.04 26.69
C SER A 205 18.10 -14.75 27.46
N MET A 206 19.34 -14.43 27.82
CA MET A 206 19.68 -13.19 28.53
C MET A 206 20.70 -12.37 27.75
N ASP A 207 20.58 -11.05 27.86
CA ASP A 207 21.50 -10.08 27.24
C ASP A 207 21.43 -8.74 27.97
N PHE A 208 22.44 -7.88 27.78
CA PHE A 208 22.47 -6.52 28.28
C PHE A 208 22.19 -5.50 27.19
N VAL A 209 21.24 -4.60 27.46
CA VAL A 209 20.94 -3.45 26.61
C VAL A 209 21.32 -2.18 27.34
N PHE A 210 22.10 -1.33 26.68
CA PHE A 210 22.56 -0.06 27.23
C PHE A 210 21.82 1.13 26.63
N ASP A 211 21.56 2.11 27.48
CA ASP A 211 21.07 3.44 27.13
C ASP A 211 21.66 4.51 28.07
N ARG A 212 21.23 5.76 27.95
CA ARG A 212 21.66 6.86 28.82
C ARG A 212 20.47 7.67 29.32
N SER A 213 20.55 8.15 30.56
CA SER A 213 19.62 9.17 31.07
C SER A 213 19.98 10.55 30.53
N ALA A 214 19.08 11.52 30.73
CA ALA A 214 19.21 12.90 30.28
C ALA A 214 20.53 13.58 30.68
N ASN A 215 21.07 13.21 31.84
CA ASN A 215 22.36 13.69 32.36
C ASN A 215 23.58 12.88 31.86
N GLY A 216 23.42 12.04 30.82
CA GLY A 216 24.49 11.25 30.22
C GLY A 216 24.91 10.00 30.99
N ARG A 217 24.34 9.74 32.18
CA ARG A 217 24.67 8.55 32.97
C ARG A 217 24.11 7.28 32.33
N VAL A 218 24.90 6.21 32.34
CA VAL A 218 24.54 4.91 31.74
C VAL A 218 23.32 4.31 32.44
N ILE A 219 22.43 3.74 31.64
CA ILE A 219 21.34 2.85 32.04
C ILE A 219 21.68 1.48 31.47
N LYS A 220 21.75 0.47 32.32
CA LYS A 220 22.04 -0.92 31.97
C LYS A 220 20.78 -1.74 32.23
N CYS A 221 20.27 -2.38 31.19
CA CYS A 221 19.08 -3.23 31.26
C CYS A 221 19.50 -4.69 31.09
N LEU A 222 19.30 -5.52 32.12
CA LEU A 222 19.36 -6.97 31.98
C LEU A 222 18.04 -7.46 31.41
N VAL A 223 18.06 -7.95 30.18
CA VAL A 223 16.88 -8.51 29.51
C VAL A 223 16.88 -10.02 29.71
N ILE A 224 15.73 -10.58 30.08
CA ILE A 224 15.49 -12.02 30.19
C ILE A 224 14.25 -12.37 29.38
N VAL A 225 14.40 -13.27 28.42
CA VAL A 225 13.32 -13.71 27.51
C VAL A 225 13.20 -15.22 27.55
N ASP A 226 11.98 -15.72 27.64
CA ASP A 226 11.67 -17.15 27.47
C ASP A 226 11.59 -17.47 25.97
N ASP A 227 12.44 -18.38 25.50
CA ASP A 227 12.56 -18.73 24.08
C ASP A 227 11.32 -19.46 23.55
N ALA A 228 10.63 -20.21 24.41
CA ALA A 228 9.43 -20.95 24.05
C ALA A 228 8.25 -20.00 23.95
N THR A 229 7.99 -19.17 24.96
CA THR A 229 6.77 -18.33 24.98
C THR A 229 6.96 -16.98 24.28
N HIS A 230 8.22 -16.55 24.12
CA HIS A 230 8.61 -15.19 23.75
C HIS A 230 8.24 -14.11 24.78
N GLU A 231 7.89 -14.50 26.01
CA GLU A 231 7.65 -13.55 27.07
C GLU A 231 8.94 -12.88 27.52
N ALA A 232 8.87 -11.57 27.75
CA ALA A 232 9.88 -10.83 28.47
C ALA A 232 9.71 -11.12 29.97
N VAL A 233 10.43 -12.12 30.45
CA VAL A 233 10.37 -12.58 31.84
C VAL A 233 10.71 -11.43 32.78
N ALA A 234 11.80 -10.70 32.49
CA ALA A 234 12.19 -9.52 33.24
C ALA A 234 13.02 -8.54 32.39
N ILE A 235 12.99 -7.27 32.78
CA ILE A 235 13.95 -6.26 32.33
C ILE A 235 14.44 -5.50 33.58
N GLU A 236 15.57 -5.91 34.13
CA GLU A 236 16.13 -5.25 35.32
C GLU A 236 16.93 -4.02 34.89
N VAL A 237 16.53 -2.84 35.36
CA VAL A 237 17.12 -1.55 34.95
C VAL A 237 17.92 -0.94 36.09
N GLU A 238 19.24 -0.89 35.91
CA GLU A 238 20.19 -0.40 36.91
C GLU A 238 21.30 0.45 36.30
N ARG A 239 22.10 1.12 37.13
CA ARG A 239 23.33 1.80 36.67
C ARG A 239 24.45 0.80 36.38
N ALA A 240 24.54 -0.25 37.19
CA ALA A 240 25.49 -1.33 37.07
C ALA A 240 24.87 -2.61 37.60
N ILE A 241 25.18 -3.73 36.94
CA ILE A 241 24.72 -5.06 37.33
C ILE A 241 25.96 -5.96 37.27
N SER A 242 26.31 -6.59 38.39
CA SER A 242 27.37 -7.58 38.52
C SER A 242 26.80 -9.00 38.40
N GLY A 243 27.63 -10.04 38.30
CA GLY A 243 27.16 -11.43 38.29
C GLY A 243 26.32 -11.79 39.53
N HIS A 244 26.69 -11.30 40.72
CA HIS A 244 25.85 -11.43 41.93
C HIS A 244 24.50 -10.70 41.79
N GLY A 245 24.49 -9.56 41.09
CA GLY A 245 23.25 -8.85 40.77
C GLY A 245 22.34 -9.67 39.86
N VAL A 246 22.90 -10.32 38.84
CA VAL A 246 22.17 -11.23 37.94
C VAL A 246 21.59 -12.41 38.73
N ALA A 247 22.40 -13.09 39.56
CA ALA A 247 21.97 -14.19 40.41
C ALA A 247 20.78 -13.78 41.30
N ARG A 248 20.85 -12.60 41.94
CA ARG A 248 19.74 -12.06 42.76
C ARG A 248 18.46 -11.85 41.97
N VAL A 249 18.55 -11.36 40.73
CA VAL A 249 17.38 -11.21 39.85
C VAL A 249 16.75 -12.58 39.58
N LEU A 250 17.57 -13.57 39.22
CA LEU A 250 17.11 -14.93 38.94
C LEU A 250 16.49 -15.59 40.18
N ASP A 251 17.05 -15.37 41.36
CA ASP A 251 16.48 -15.84 42.63
C ASP A 251 15.09 -15.26 42.89
N ARG A 252 14.89 -13.96 42.65
CA ARG A 252 13.56 -13.36 42.76
C ARG A 252 12.58 -13.98 41.76
N LEU A 253 13.02 -14.22 40.53
CA LEU A 253 12.19 -14.83 39.49
C LEU A 253 11.80 -16.27 39.82
N ALA A 254 12.70 -17.03 40.45
CA ALA A 254 12.47 -18.40 40.91
C ALA A 254 11.20 -18.51 41.76
N HIS A 255 10.95 -17.53 42.65
CA HIS A 255 9.78 -17.53 43.53
C HIS A 255 8.46 -17.29 42.78
N SER A 256 8.50 -16.57 41.66
CA SER A 256 7.29 -16.16 40.92
C SER A 256 6.90 -17.12 39.81
N ARG A 257 7.88 -17.72 39.12
CA ARG A 257 7.65 -18.51 37.89
C ARG A 257 8.42 -19.83 37.88
N GLY A 258 9.36 -20.02 38.80
CA GLY A 258 10.38 -21.06 38.73
C GLY A 258 11.61 -20.62 37.93
N LEU A 259 12.58 -21.53 37.84
CA LEU A 259 13.83 -21.33 37.11
C LEU A 259 13.81 -22.08 35.77
N PRO A 260 14.58 -21.62 34.78
CA PRO A 260 14.70 -22.33 33.54
C PRO A 260 15.61 -23.55 33.67
N GLN A 261 15.47 -24.52 32.77
CA GLN A 261 16.43 -25.64 32.70
C GLN A 261 17.78 -25.17 32.14
N VAL A 262 17.74 -24.25 31.17
CA VAL A 262 18.92 -23.72 30.49
C VAL A 262 18.86 -22.20 30.42
N ILE A 263 19.98 -21.54 30.71
CA ILE A 263 20.17 -20.12 30.43
C ILE A 263 21.20 -19.97 29.32
N ARG A 264 20.84 -19.23 28.27
CA ARG A 264 21.71 -18.89 27.14
C ARG A 264 22.12 -17.43 27.21
N THR A 265 23.42 -17.16 27.23
CA THR A 265 23.96 -15.79 27.29
C THR A 265 25.13 -15.61 26.33
N ASP A 266 25.54 -14.35 26.15
CA ASP A 266 26.83 -14.05 25.57
C ASP A 266 27.98 -14.32 26.56
N ASN A 267 29.21 -14.03 26.12
CA ASN A 267 30.42 -14.17 26.94
C ASN A 267 30.70 -12.93 27.81
N GLY A 268 29.67 -12.17 28.18
CA GLY A 268 29.78 -11.02 29.07
C GLY A 268 30.40 -11.41 30.43
N LYS A 269 31.18 -10.49 31.01
CA LYS A 269 31.89 -10.73 32.28
C LYS A 269 30.94 -11.04 33.43
N GLU A 270 29.73 -10.50 33.37
CA GLU A 270 28.66 -10.70 34.33
C GLU A 270 28.11 -12.13 34.29
N PHE A 271 28.13 -12.79 33.12
CA PHE A 271 27.62 -14.14 32.95
C PHE A 271 28.71 -15.21 33.14
N CYS A 272 29.93 -14.92 32.71
CA CYS A 272 31.08 -15.84 32.83
C CYS A 272 31.75 -15.84 34.21
N GLY A 273 31.33 -14.97 35.13
CA GLY A 273 31.94 -14.85 36.46
C GLY A 273 31.66 -16.04 37.38
N LYS A 274 32.57 -16.28 38.34
CA LYS A 274 32.44 -17.36 39.36
C LYS A 274 31.08 -17.37 40.06
N ALA A 275 30.53 -16.18 40.33
CA ALA A 275 29.21 -16.03 40.97
C ALA A 275 28.08 -16.70 40.18
N MET A 276 28.06 -16.52 38.86
CA MET A 276 27.02 -17.10 38.01
C MET A 276 27.22 -18.60 37.82
N VAL A 277 28.46 -19.06 37.67
CA VAL A 277 28.78 -20.49 37.56
C VAL A 277 28.38 -21.24 38.83
N ALA A 278 28.75 -20.70 40.01
CA ALA A 278 28.37 -21.28 41.30
C ALA A 278 26.84 -21.28 41.48
N TRP A 279 26.19 -20.14 41.24
CA TRP A 279 24.73 -20.04 41.34
C TRP A 279 24.00 -21.04 40.44
N ALA A 280 24.46 -21.21 39.20
CA ALA A 280 23.85 -22.11 38.25
C ALA A 280 24.01 -23.58 38.66
N HIS A 281 25.19 -23.94 39.15
CA HIS A 281 25.45 -25.27 39.73
C HIS A 281 24.53 -25.53 40.94
N ASP A 282 24.46 -24.60 41.89
CA ASP A 282 23.67 -24.75 43.12
C ASP A 282 22.16 -24.84 42.84
N ARG A 283 21.69 -24.19 41.77
CA ARG A 283 20.28 -24.21 41.35
C ARG A 283 19.95 -25.27 40.30
N GLY A 284 20.93 -26.07 39.87
CA GLY A 284 20.73 -27.09 38.83
C GLY A 284 20.36 -26.52 37.45
N VAL A 285 20.75 -25.27 37.17
CA VAL A 285 20.48 -24.59 35.89
C VAL A 285 21.68 -24.73 34.97
N GLN A 286 21.49 -25.16 33.72
CA GLN A 286 22.59 -25.26 32.77
C GLN A 286 22.91 -23.90 32.14
N LEU A 287 24.14 -23.39 32.30
CA LEU A 287 24.62 -22.22 31.55
C LEU A 287 25.16 -22.64 30.18
N ARG A 288 24.65 -22.04 29.10
CA ARG A 288 25.13 -22.21 27.73
C ARG A 288 25.59 -20.88 27.15
N LEU A 289 26.90 -20.69 27.08
CA LEU A 289 27.50 -19.53 26.44
C LEU A 289 27.48 -19.68 24.92
N ILE A 290 27.11 -18.61 24.21
CA ILE A 290 27.20 -18.60 22.74
C ILE A 290 28.66 -18.54 22.29
N GLN A 291 28.91 -19.01 21.07
CA GLN A 291 30.24 -18.93 20.46
C GLN A 291 30.62 -17.47 20.18
N PRO A 292 31.86 -17.04 20.48
CA PRO A 292 32.35 -15.72 20.12
C PRO A 292 32.13 -15.42 18.63
N GLY A 293 31.56 -14.26 18.33
CA GLY A 293 31.28 -13.84 16.96
C GLY A 293 30.04 -14.49 16.30
N LYS A 294 29.23 -15.25 17.05
CA LYS A 294 27.97 -15.84 16.54
C LYS A 294 26.71 -15.31 17.27
N PRO A 295 26.36 -14.02 17.07
CA PRO A 295 25.18 -13.37 17.65
C PRO A 295 23.87 -14.11 17.36
N ASN A 296 23.77 -14.72 16.17
CA ASN A 296 22.62 -15.50 15.73
C ASN A 296 22.26 -16.68 16.66
N GLN A 297 23.19 -17.17 17.48
CA GLN A 297 22.89 -18.20 18.47
C GLN A 297 21.99 -17.69 19.61
N ASN A 298 21.83 -16.37 19.75
CA ASN A 298 20.94 -15.73 20.71
C ASN A 298 19.79 -14.95 20.02
N ALA A 299 19.36 -15.39 18.83
CA ALA A 299 18.46 -14.61 17.97
C ALA A 299 17.13 -14.18 18.63
N TYR A 300 16.60 -14.93 19.61
CA TYR A 300 15.36 -14.58 20.30
C TYR A 300 15.51 -13.28 21.11
N VAL A 301 16.54 -13.17 21.95
CA VAL A 301 16.80 -11.95 22.71
C VAL A 301 17.28 -10.81 21.81
N GLU A 302 18.03 -11.08 20.74
CA GLU A 302 18.40 -10.02 19.79
C GLU A 302 17.19 -9.41 19.09
N SER A 303 16.25 -10.25 18.65
CA SER A 303 14.99 -9.79 18.07
C SER A 303 14.18 -8.96 19.08
N PHE A 304 14.18 -9.38 20.34
CA PHE A 304 13.54 -8.64 21.43
C PHE A 304 14.22 -7.30 21.69
N ASN A 305 15.56 -7.27 21.83
CA ASN A 305 16.36 -6.08 22.08
C ASN A 305 16.20 -5.05 20.97
N GLY A 306 16.07 -5.51 19.72
CA GLY A 306 15.73 -4.65 18.59
C GLY A 306 14.39 -3.93 18.77
N ARG A 307 13.37 -4.61 19.32
CA ARG A 307 12.04 -4.01 19.59
C ARG A 307 12.07 -3.12 20.83
N LEU A 308 12.67 -3.57 21.93
CA LEU A 308 12.86 -2.76 23.14
C LEU A 308 13.52 -1.43 22.79
N ARG A 309 14.57 -1.47 21.97
CA ARG A 309 15.24 -0.25 21.52
C ARG A 309 14.36 0.61 20.63
N ASP A 310 13.72 0.02 19.63
CA ASP A 310 12.95 0.78 18.64
C ASP A 310 11.68 1.41 19.22
N GLU A 311 10.99 0.69 20.10
CA GLU A 311 9.63 1.01 20.54
C GLU A 311 9.56 1.57 21.97
N CYS A 312 10.58 1.37 22.79
CA CYS A 312 10.66 1.92 24.14
C CYS A 312 11.81 2.92 24.24
N LEU A 313 13.06 2.45 24.16
CA LEU A 313 14.22 3.27 24.50
C LEU A 313 14.37 4.50 23.59
N ASN A 314 14.15 4.36 22.29
CA ASN A 314 14.24 5.48 21.35
C ASN A 314 13.03 6.43 21.40
N GLU A 315 11.90 6.01 21.99
CA GLU A 315 10.69 6.83 22.10
C GLU A 315 10.69 7.69 23.38
N HIS A 316 11.56 7.39 24.34
CA HIS A 316 11.57 8.04 25.65
C HIS A 316 12.88 8.79 25.91
N TRP A 317 12.76 9.99 26.45
CA TRP A 317 13.88 10.72 27.05
C TRP A 317 13.83 10.51 28.56
N PHE A 318 14.78 9.76 29.13
CA PHE A 318 14.73 9.36 30.55
C PHE A 318 15.39 10.40 31.48
N PRO A 319 14.65 11.16 32.30
CA PRO A 319 15.25 12.16 33.19
C PRO A 319 16.00 11.51 34.36
N THR A 320 15.46 10.40 34.89
CA THR A 320 15.99 9.69 36.05
C THR A 320 16.02 8.17 35.81
N LEU A 321 16.77 7.44 36.65
CA LEU A 321 16.77 5.98 36.62
C LEU A 321 15.40 5.42 37.01
N LEU A 322 14.71 6.06 37.97
CA LEU A 322 13.38 5.64 38.40
C LEU A 322 12.38 5.76 37.23
N HIS A 323 12.42 6.87 36.49
CA HIS A 323 11.59 7.04 35.29
C HIS A 323 11.89 5.95 34.25
N ALA A 324 13.16 5.63 34.02
CA ALA A 324 13.53 4.52 33.13
C ALA A 324 12.97 3.17 33.59
N ARG A 325 13.09 2.85 34.90
CA ARG A 325 12.50 1.62 35.47
C ARG A 325 10.99 1.55 35.23
N THR A 326 10.27 2.64 35.49
CA THR A 326 8.81 2.70 35.34
C THR A 326 8.37 2.52 33.89
N GLU A 327 8.95 3.27 32.96
CA GLU A 327 8.55 3.22 31.55
C GLU A 327 8.95 1.91 30.87
N ILE A 328 10.13 1.35 31.20
CA ILE A 328 10.57 0.06 30.67
C ILE A 328 9.70 -1.08 31.22
N GLU A 329 9.33 -1.05 32.50
CA GLU A 329 8.42 -2.05 33.08
C GLU A 329 7.00 -1.93 32.50
N ARG A 330 6.49 -0.71 32.29
CA ARG A 330 5.22 -0.49 31.59
C ARG A 330 5.27 -1.11 30.19
N TRP A 331 6.33 -0.81 29.44
CA TRP A 331 6.52 -1.37 28.11
C TRP A 331 6.64 -2.90 28.12
N ARG A 332 7.33 -3.50 29.11
CA ARG A 332 7.44 -4.95 29.26
C ARG A 332 6.06 -5.60 29.43
N ARG A 333 5.20 -5.03 30.27
CA ARG A 333 3.83 -5.51 30.50
C ARG A 333 3.01 -5.41 29.22
N GLU A 334 3.01 -4.25 28.57
CA GLU A 334 2.32 -4.07 27.27
C GLU A 334 2.83 -5.05 26.20
N TYR A 335 4.14 -5.30 26.15
CA TYR A 335 4.73 -6.28 25.25
C TYR A 335 4.22 -7.70 25.50
N ASN A 336 4.10 -8.12 26.77
CA ASN A 336 3.65 -9.46 27.11
C ASN A 336 2.14 -9.64 26.97
N GLU A 337 1.36 -8.64 27.40
CA GLU A 337 -0.08 -8.75 27.58
C GLU A 337 -0.87 -8.25 26.37
N GLU A 338 -0.35 -7.24 25.66
CA GLU A 338 -1.10 -6.58 24.60
C GLU A 338 -0.52 -6.80 23.19
N ARG A 339 0.78 -7.06 23.04
CA ARG A 339 1.41 -7.09 21.71
C ARG A 339 1.17 -8.42 20.99
N PRO A 340 0.48 -8.43 19.84
CA PRO A 340 0.35 -9.64 19.04
C PRO A 340 1.67 -9.97 18.33
N LYS A 341 2.05 -11.26 18.29
CA LYS A 341 3.27 -11.71 17.60
C LYS A 341 2.93 -12.73 16.51
N LYS A 342 3.29 -12.41 15.27
CA LYS A 342 3.04 -13.28 14.11
C LYS A 342 3.66 -14.68 14.25
N ALA A 343 4.81 -14.79 14.89
CA ALA A 343 5.51 -16.06 15.12
C ALA A 343 4.74 -17.05 16.01
N ILE A 344 3.72 -16.59 16.75
CA ILE A 344 2.89 -17.40 17.66
C ILE A 344 1.42 -17.31 17.27
N GLY A 345 1.14 -17.24 15.96
CA GLY A 345 -0.23 -17.19 15.44
C GLY A 345 -0.97 -15.87 15.67
N GLY A 346 -0.27 -14.81 16.09
CA GLY A 346 -0.89 -13.51 16.41
C GLY A 346 -1.36 -13.38 17.86
N MET A 347 -1.13 -14.39 18.70
CA MET A 347 -1.35 -14.30 20.14
C MET A 347 -0.34 -13.33 20.79
N THR A 348 -0.65 -12.88 22.01
CA THR A 348 0.30 -12.16 22.87
C THR A 348 1.21 -13.17 23.57
N PRO A 349 2.44 -12.79 23.93
CA PRO A 349 3.35 -13.70 24.64
C PRO A 349 2.72 -14.34 25.88
N SER A 350 1.99 -13.56 26.68
CA SER A 350 1.33 -14.06 27.89
C SER A 350 0.18 -15.02 27.57
N ALA A 351 -0.66 -14.70 26.59
CA ALA A 351 -1.74 -15.60 26.16
C ALA A 351 -1.18 -16.92 25.59
N TYR A 352 -0.08 -16.85 24.85
CA TYR A 352 0.58 -18.04 24.32
C TYR A 352 1.24 -18.88 25.40
N ALA A 353 1.82 -18.25 26.43
CA ALA A 353 2.34 -18.97 27.60
C ALA A 353 1.25 -19.72 28.36
N GLN A 354 0.10 -19.08 28.57
CA GLN A 354 -1.09 -19.73 29.15
C GLN A 354 -1.59 -20.87 28.28
N HIS A 355 -1.59 -20.70 26.95
CA HIS A 355 -1.97 -21.76 26.02
C HIS A 355 -1.05 -22.97 26.15
N LEU A 356 0.28 -22.78 26.17
CA LEU A 356 1.24 -23.87 26.37
C LEU A 356 1.03 -24.58 27.71
N ALA A 357 0.86 -23.81 28.80
CA ALA A 357 0.59 -24.38 30.11
C ALA A 357 -0.69 -25.23 30.12
N ASN A 358 -1.74 -24.79 29.43
CA ASN A 358 -3.00 -25.55 29.33
C ASN A 358 -2.88 -26.79 28.44
N THR A 359 -2.10 -26.73 27.37
CA THR A 359 -1.82 -27.90 26.51
C THR A 359 -0.99 -28.94 27.24
N ASP A 360 -0.03 -28.54 28.07
CA ASP A 360 0.76 -29.47 28.89
C ASP A 360 -0.10 -30.16 29.98
N ILE A 361 -1.18 -29.51 30.46
CA ILE A 361 -2.14 -30.08 31.42
C ILE A 361 -3.10 -31.07 30.73
N ILE A 362 -3.51 -30.80 29.49
CA ILE A 362 -4.35 -31.70 28.70
C ILE A 362 -3.43 -32.59 27.86
N ASN A 363 -2.76 -33.52 28.53
CA ASN A 363 -2.18 -34.69 27.87
C ASN A 363 -3.24 -35.79 27.95
N PRO A 364 -4.08 -36.01 26.92
CA PRO A 364 -4.96 -37.15 26.89
C PRO A 364 -4.06 -38.36 26.70
N GLY A 365 -3.69 -39.02 27.80
CA GLY A 365 -3.07 -40.32 27.76
C GLY A 365 -4.04 -41.28 27.07
N LEU A 366 -3.77 -41.56 25.79
CA LEU A 366 -4.21 -42.72 25.04
C LEU A 366 -3.05 -43.20 24.17
#